data_AF-U9T0T1-F1
#
_entry.id   AF-U9T0T1-F1
#
_cell.length_a   1.000
_cell.length_b   1.000
_cell.length_c   1.000
_cell.angle_alpha   90.00
_cell.angle_beta   90.00
_cell.angle_gamma   90.00
#
_symmetry.space_group_name_H-M   'P 1'
#
loop_
_entity.id
_entity.type
_entity.pdbx_description
1 polymer ?
#
loop_
_entity_poly.entity_id
_entity_poly.type
_entity_poly.pdbx_seq_one_letter_code
_entity_poly.pdbx_strand_id
1 'polypeptide(L)'
;ENRNARIAELERKLKVKETQYELAIELVRVKSTHNDSEALEKAQVSLEELEKERIEINKELTTLKSKERKHRWYEQKKKERMDSGFDEVDESSNNNNGQREPEHEDSIIEDVEE
;
A
#
# COMPACT_ATOMS: atom_id res chain seq x y z
N GLU A 1 -5.56 -0.07 16.05
CA GLU A 1 -6.58 -0.99 15.46
C GLU A 1 -7.10 -0.63 14.06
N ASN A 2 -6.80 0.53 13.46
CA ASN A 2 -7.49 0.94 12.22
C ASN A 2 -6.90 0.38 10.89
N ARG A 3 -5.80 -0.39 10.94
CA ARG A 3 -5.08 -0.85 9.72
C ARG A 3 -5.86 -1.90 8.93
N ASN A 4 -6.42 -2.89 9.60
CA ASN A 4 -7.19 -3.95 8.93
C ASN A 4 -8.50 -3.41 8.35
N ALA A 5 -9.13 -2.45 9.03
CA ALA A 5 -10.29 -1.72 8.51
C ALA A 5 -9.94 -0.95 7.23
N ARG A 6 -8.79 -0.26 7.21
CA ARG A 6 -8.29 0.43 6.01
C ARG A 6 -7.99 -0.52 4.86
N ILE A 7 -7.39 -1.69 5.13
CA ILE A 7 -7.15 -2.72 4.10
C ILE A 7 -8.48 -3.17 3.48
N ALA A 8 -9.47 -3.51 4.29
CA ALA A 8 -10.79 -3.94 3.79
C ALA A 8 -11.51 -2.82 3.01
N GLU A 9 -11.40 -1.57 3.47
CA GLU A 9 -11.94 -0.42 2.75
C GLU A 9 -11.31 -0.27 1.36
N LEU A 10 -9.98 -0.35 1.28
CA LEU A 10 -9.23 -0.25 0.03
C LEU A 10 -9.52 -1.42 -0.91
N GLU A 11 -9.67 -2.64 -0.40
CA GLU A 11 -10.08 -3.80 -1.22
C GLU A 11 -11.47 -3.60 -1.83
N ARG A 12 -12.42 -3.07 -1.04
CA ARG A 12 -13.75 -2.72 -1.55
C ARG A 12 -13.68 -1.63 -2.60
N LYS A 13 -12.89 -0.57 -2.36
CA LYS A 13 -12.69 0.52 -3.34
C LYS A 13 -12.06 0.02 -4.63
N LEU A 14 -11.03 -0.83 -4.53
CA LEU A 14 -10.37 -1.43 -5.68
C LEU A 14 -11.37 -2.20 -6.54
N LYS A 15 -12.20 -3.05 -5.91
CA LYS A 15 -13.22 -3.81 -6.63
C LYS A 15 -14.22 -2.93 -7.38
N VAL A 16 -14.66 -1.83 -6.76
CA VAL A 16 -15.55 -0.86 -7.43
C VAL A 16 -14.84 -0.21 -8.62
N LYS A 17 -13.57 0.17 -8.45
CA LYS A 17 -12.77 0.79 -9.51
C LYS A 17 -12.46 -0.17 -10.65
N GLU A 18 -12.27 -1.46 -10.38
CA GLU A 18 -12.15 -2.51 -11.38
C GLU A 18 -13.38 -2.59 -12.27
N THR A 19 -14.57 -2.64 -11.67
CA THR A 19 -15.82 -2.62 -12.44
C THR A 19 -15.98 -1.33 -13.24
N GLN A 20 -15.63 -0.16 -12.68
CA GLN A 20 -15.67 1.10 -13.41
C GLN A 20 -14.71 1.12 -14.60
N TYR A 21 -13.50 0.58 -14.42
CA TYR A 21 -12.49 0.48 -15.46
C TYR A 21 -12.93 -0.44 -16.60
N GLU A 22 -13.49 -1.62 -16.28
CA GLU A 22 -14.05 -2.54 -17.29
C GLU A 22 -15.17 -1.88 -18.12
N LEU A 23 -16.06 -1.14 -17.46
CA LEU A 23 -17.12 -0.38 -18.14
C LEU A 23 -16.55 0.75 -19.01
N ALA A 24 -15.50 1.43 -18.56
CA ALA A 24 -14.84 2.48 -19.33
C ALA A 24 -14.12 1.94 -20.57
N ILE A 25 -13.52 0.74 -20.50
CA ILE A 25 -12.95 0.06 -21.68
C ILE A 25 -14.04 -0.18 -22.73
N GLU A 26 -15.19 -0.71 -22.32
CA GLU A 26 -16.28 -0.96 -23.25
C GLU A 26 -16.84 0.34 -23.83
N LEU A 27 -16.90 1.41 -23.04
CA LEU A 27 -17.28 2.74 -23.53
C LEU A 27 -16.31 3.25 -24.61
N VAL A 28 -15.00 3.16 -24.38
CA VAL A 28 -13.98 3.53 -25.38
C VAL A 28 -14.17 2.72 -26.66
N ARG A 29 -14.40 1.41 -26.53
CA ARG A 29 -14.66 0.52 -27.68
C ARG A 29 -15.89 0.97 -28.47
N VAL A 30 -17.00 1.24 -27.79
CA VAL A 30 -18.24 1.72 -28.42
C VAL A 30 -18.02 3.07 -29.10
N LYS A 31 -17.35 4.03 -28.45
CA LYS A 31 -17.10 5.35 -29.04
C LYS A 31 -16.19 5.29 -30.26
N SER A 32 -15.21 4.39 -30.23
CA SER A 32 -14.33 4.12 -31.38
C SER A 32 -15.11 3.63 -32.60
N THR A 33 -16.13 2.79 -32.44
CA THR A 33 -16.94 2.31 -33.59
C THR A 33 -17.92 3.35 -34.13
N HIS A 34 -18.27 4.38 -33.35
CA HIS A 34 -19.22 5.41 -33.74
C HIS A 34 -18.57 6.62 -34.45
N ASN A 35 -17.24 6.62 -34.62
CA ASN A 35 -16.47 7.73 -35.21
C ASN A 35 -16.71 9.10 -34.54
N ASP A 36 -17.13 9.10 -33.28
CA ASP A 36 -17.30 10.31 -32.46
C ASP A 36 -15.98 10.60 -31.75
N SER A 37 -15.11 11.35 -32.44
CA SER A 37 -13.74 11.61 -31.99
C SER A 37 -13.67 12.34 -30.66
N GLU A 38 -14.56 13.31 -30.41
CA GLU A 38 -14.57 14.08 -29.17
C GLU A 38 -15.03 13.22 -27.99
N ALA A 39 -16.07 12.39 -28.18
CA ALA A 39 -16.51 11.47 -27.14
C ALA A 39 -15.50 10.35 -26.88
N LEU A 40 -14.76 9.92 -27.90
CA LEU A 40 -13.68 8.94 -27.77
C LEU A 40 -12.53 9.49 -26.92
N GLU A 41 -12.06 10.70 -27.20
CA GLU A 41 -10.99 11.35 -26.44
C GLU A 41 -11.39 11.50 -24.96
N LYS A 42 -12.61 11.97 -24.68
CA LYS A 42 -13.14 12.07 -23.31
C LYS A 42 -13.19 10.71 -22.60
N ALA A 43 -13.60 9.65 -23.32
CA ALA A 43 -13.65 8.30 -22.77
C ALA A 43 -12.24 7.75 -22.47
N GLN A 44 -11.25 8.06 -23.32
CA GLN A 44 -9.85 7.67 -23.11
C GLN A 44 -9.23 8.38 -21.90
N VAL A 45 -9.43 9.70 -21.77
CA VAL A 45 -8.97 10.45 -20.59
C VAL A 45 -9.58 9.87 -19.31
N SER A 46 -10.89 9.59 -19.30
CA SER A 46 -11.55 8.98 -18.14
C SER A 46 -11.01 7.58 -17.81
N LEU A 47 -10.67 6.78 -18.83
CA LEU A 47 -10.07 5.46 -18.65
C LEU A 47 -8.68 5.56 -18.00
N GLU A 48 -7.85 6.50 -18.45
CA GLU A 48 -6.52 6.75 -17.88
C GLU A 48 -6.59 7.22 -16.42
N GLU A 49 -7.56 8.07 -16.07
CA GLU A 49 -7.79 8.49 -14.68
C GLU A 49 -8.16 7.30 -13.79
N LEU A 50 -9.06 6.43 -14.26
CA LEU A 50 -9.43 5.20 -13.54
C LEU A 50 -8.26 4.24 -13.38
N GLU A 51 -7.41 4.09 -14.40
CA GLU A 51 -6.17 3.31 -14.33
C GLU A 51 -5.24 3.84 -13.22
N LYS A 52 -4.99 5.16 -13.21
CA LYS A 52 -4.13 5.82 -12.22
C LYS A 52 -4.64 5.58 -10.80
N GLU A 53 -5.94 5.77 -10.57
CA GLU A 53 -6.56 5.53 -9.25
C GLU A 53 -6.46 4.06 -8.82
N ARG A 54 -6.68 3.10 -9.75
CA ARG A 54 -6.52 1.66 -9.45
C ARG A 54 -5.08 1.34 -9.04
N ILE A 55 -4.10 1.88 -9.76
CA ILE A 55 -2.68 1.68 -9.46
C ILE A 55 -2.34 2.26 -8.08
N GLU A 56 -2.82 3.46 -7.77
CA GLU A 56 -2.57 4.09 -6.47
C GLU A 56 -3.17 3.29 -5.30
N ILE A 57 -4.42 2.83 -5.43
CA ILE A 57 -5.07 1.98 -4.43
C ILE A 57 -4.29 0.66 -4.25
N ASN A 58 -3.82 0.05 -5.34
CA ASN A 58 -3.03 -1.18 -5.28
C ASN A 58 -1.66 -0.97 -4.60
N LYS A 59 -1.00 0.17 -4.83
CA LYS A 59 0.24 0.53 -4.15
C LYS A 59 0.04 0.68 -2.64
N GLU A 60 -1.03 1.37 -2.22
CA GLU A 60 -1.38 1.51 -0.80
C GLU A 60 -1.68 0.13 -0.17
N LEU A 61 -2.51 -0.69 -0.83
CA LEU A 61 -2.85 -2.04 -0.39
C LEU A 61 -1.63 -2.93 -0.21
N THR A 62 -0.75 -2.96 -1.20
CA THR A 62 0.46 -3.79 -1.16
C THR A 62 1.36 -3.39 0.01
N THR A 63 1.52 -2.08 0.23
CA THR A 63 2.29 -1.53 1.35
C THR A 63 1.69 -1.94 2.70
N LEU A 64 0.37 -1.78 2.86
CA LEU A 64 -0.31 -2.11 4.12
C LEU A 64 -0.31 -3.61 4.40
N LYS A 65 -0.55 -4.45 3.38
CA LYS A 65 -0.48 -5.91 3.51
C LYS A 65 0.93 -6.39 3.84
N SER A 66 1.97 -5.77 3.27
CA SER A 66 3.36 -6.07 3.61
C SER A 66 3.68 -5.74 5.07
N LYS A 67 3.26 -4.56 5.55
CA LYS A 67 3.40 -4.16 6.96
C LYS A 67 2.65 -5.11 7.91
N GLU A 68 1.44 -5.52 7.55
CA GLU A 68 0.64 -6.47 8.33
C GLU A 68 1.30 -7.86 8.40
N ARG A 69 1.82 -8.36 7.27
CA ARG A 69 2.55 -9.64 7.24
C ARG A 69 3.77 -9.61 8.14
N LYS A 70 4.58 -8.54 8.07
CA LYS A 70 5.75 -8.37 8.95
C LYS A 70 5.33 -8.32 10.42
N HIS A 71 4.31 -7.54 10.75
CA HIS A 71 3.80 -7.45 12.12
C HIS A 71 3.38 -8.83 12.67
N ARG A 72 2.59 -9.60 11.91
CA ARG A 72 2.22 -10.97 12.30
C ARG A 72 3.42 -11.88 12.49
N TRP A 73 4.41 -11.77 11.61
CA TRP A 73 5.64 -12.57 11.73
C TRP A 73 6.40 -12.23 13.01
N TYR A 74 6.55 -10.94 13.36
CA TYR A 74 7.19 -10.53 14.60
C TYR A 74 6.41 -10.99 15.85
N GLU A 75 5.08 -10.87 15.85
CA GLU A 75 4.24 -11.33 16.95
C GLU A 75 4.31 -12.85 17.13
N GLN A 76 4.32 -13.62 16.04
CA GLN A 76 4.53 -15.07 16.09
C GLN A 76 5.90 -15.42 16.64
N LYS A 77 6.97 -14.77 16.15
CA LYS A 77 8.33 -15.00 16.63
C LYS A 77 8.51 -14.62 18.10
N LYS A 78 7.88 -13.52 18.54
CA LYS A 78 7.87 -13.10 19.94
C LYS A 78 7.16 -14.14 20.81
N LYS A 79 5.99 -14.63 20.36
CA LYS A 79 5.24 -15.67 21.06
C LYS A 79 6.04 -16.98 21.18
N GLU A 80 6.69 -17.41 20.10
CA GLU A 80 7.56 -18.61 20.11
C GLU A 80 8.69 -18.50 21.15
N ARG A 81 9.30 -17.32 21.34
CA ARG A 81 10.34 -17.11 22.37
C ARG A 81 9.79 -17.22 23.79
N MET A 82 8.57 -16.74 24.02
CA MET A 82 7.93 -16.81 25.34
C MET A 82 7.43 -18.24 25.64
N ASP A 83 6.89 -18.94 24.63
CA ASP A 83 6.40 -20.33 24.77
C ASP A 83 7.54 -21.37 24.81
N SER A 84 8.74 -21.06 24.31
CA SER A 84 9.86 -22.01 24.33
C SER A 84 10.46 -22.26 25.71
N GLY A 85 9.96 -21.59 26.77
CA GLY A 85 10.37 -21.84 28.15
C GLY A 85 11.89 -21.74 28.36
N PHE A 86 12.57 -20.89 27.58
CA PHE A 86 13.95 -20.54 27.87
C PHE A 86 13.90 -19.61 29.08
N ASP A 87 13.96 -20.26 30.24
CA ASP A 87 14.05 -19.66 31.57
C ASP A 87 15.04 -18.50 31.51
N GLU A 88 14.54 -17.31 31.84
CA GLU A 88 15.38 -16.16 32.15
C GLU A 88 16.24 -16.56 33.35
N VAL A 89 17.43 -17.10 33.09
CA VAL A 89 18.51 -17.01 34.07
C VAL A 89 18.99 -15.57 34.02
N ASP A 90 18.27 -14.74 34.76
CA ASP A 90 18.64 -13.51 35.45
C ASP A 90 19.85 -12.74 34.87
N GLU A 91 19.57 -11.60 34.24
CA GLU A 91 20.47 -10.46 34.37
C GLU A 91 19.66 -9.19 34.62
N SER A 92 19.07 -9.16 35.83
CA SER A 92 18.63 -7.90 36.43
C SER A 92 19.83 -6.99 36.70
N SER A 93 19.76 -5.76 36.17
CA SER A 93 20.45 -4.52 36.60
C SER A 93 21.64 -4.05 35.75
N ASN A 94 21.44 -3.01 34.92
CA ASN A 94 22.07 -1.72 35.23
C ASN A 94 21.40 -0.49 34.59
N ASN A 95 21.35 0.57 35.41
CA ASN A 95 20.75 1.88 35.19
C ASN A 95 21.51 2.78 34.18
N ASN A 96 20.78 3.77 33.66
CA ASN A 96 21.23 5.09 33.20
C ASN A 96 22.24 5.19 32.03
N ASN A 97 21.79 5.73 30.89
CA ASN A 97 22.14 7.11 30.52
C ASN A 97 21.23 7.65 29.40
N GLY A 98 20.66 8.83 29.60
CA GLY A 98 19.90 9.54 28.58
C GLY A 98 20.80 10.31 27.61
N GLN A 99 20.40 10.38 26.34
CA GLN A 99 20.73 11.53 25.48
C GLN A 99 19.76 11.62 24.30
N ARG A 100 18.76 12.48 24.49
CA ARG A 100 18.19 13.48 23.56
C ARG A 100 18.56 13.33 22.06
N GLU A 101 17.54 13.12 21.22
CA GLU A 101 17.49 13.52 19.78
C GLU A 101 17.65 15.05 19.62
N PRO A 102 17.67 15.68 18.40
CA PRO A 102 17.61 15.19 17.01
C PRO A 102 18.76 15.79 16.14
N GLU A 103 18.90 15.51 14.84
CA GLU A 103 18.50 16.43 13.76
C GLU A 103 18.71 15.82 12.35
N HIS A 104 17.83 16.24 11.44
CA HIS A 104 17.86 16.08 9.99
C HIS A 104 19.22 16.33 9.35
N GLU A 105 19.56 15.56 8.31
CA GLU A 105 20.11 16.12 7.09
C GLU A 105 19.61 15.32 5.87
N ASP A 106 18.91 16.04 5.00
CA ASP A 106 18.54 15.64 3.65
C ASP A 106 19.79 15.27 2.82
N SER A 107 19.75 14.17 2.08
CA SER A 107 20.59 14.03 0.88
C SER A 107 20.02 13.02 -0.11
N ILE A 108 19.23 13.60 -1.03
CA ILE A 108 19.29 13.41 -2.48
C ILE A 108 19.30 11.95 -2.98
N ILE A 109 18.13 11.56 -3.48
CA ILE A 109 17.96 10.54 -4.53
C ILE A 109 18.64 11.08 -5.79
N GLU A 110 19.68 10.41 -6.26
CA GLU A 110 20.24 10.64 -7.59
C GLU A 110 19.60 9.61 -8.54
N ASP A 111 18.63 10.10 -9.30
CA ASP A 111 18.17 9.47 -10.55
C ASP A 111 19.35 9.44 -11.52
N VAL A 112 19.73 8.25 -11.98
CA VAL A 112 20.52 8.09 -13.21
C VAL A 112 19.81 7.06 -14.09
N GLU A 113 19.05 7.59 -15.04
CA GLU A 113 18.70 6.92 -16.28
C GLU A 113 19.96 6.80 -17.16
N GLU A 114 20.19 5.62 -17.74
CA GLU A 114 20.69 5.45 -19.13
C GLU A 114 20.16 4.13 -19.71
#